data_AF-A0A318BD07-F1
#
_entry.id   AF-A0A318BD07-F1
#
_cell.length_a   1.000
_cell.length_b   1.000
_cell.length_c   1.000
_cell.angle_alpha   90.00
_cell.angle_beta   90.00
_cell.angle_gamma   90.00
#
_symmetry.space_group_name_H-M   'P 1'
#
loop_
_entity.id
_entity.type
_entity.pdbx_description
1 polymer ?
#
loop_
_entity_poly.entity_id
_entity_poly.type
_entity_poly.pdbx_seq_one_letter_code
_entity_poly.pdbx_strand_id
1 'polypeptide(L)'
;MSDPPYIELDRLREIGWTEWDPIGLVDSSCPRDEYDSYLLQVVSRLRQGQTIDEVTNYLEKMAAEYMGLGASTSASRAASERTATLIDRYLSAFPAGPLKVR
;
A
#
# COMPACT_ATOMS: atom_id res chain seq x y z
N MET A 1 -14.28 -25.47 -5.68
CA MET A 1 -13.90 -24.06 -5.42
C MET A 1 -12.57 -23.86 -6.11
N SER A 2 -12.46 -22.91 -7.04
CA SER A 2 -11.19 -22.61 -7.72
C SER A 2 -10.20 -22.04 -6.71
N ASP A 3 -8.91 -22.36 -6.88
CA ASP A 3 -7.86 -21.78 -6.06
C ASP A 3 -7.83 -20.24 -6.21
N PRO A 4 -7.70 -19.48 -5.10
CA PRO A 4 -7.54 -18.04 -5.17
C PRO A 4 -6.30 -17.65 -6.00
N PRO A 5 -6.37 -16.58 -6.81
CA PRO A 5 -5.23 -16.13 -7.60
C PRO A 5 -4.13 -15.54 -6.70
N TYR A 6 -2.91 -15.56 -7.21
CA TYR A 6 -1.74 -14.97 -6.55
C TYR A 6 -1.50 -13.55 -7.04
N ILE A 7 -1.25 -12.63 -6.10
CA ILE A 7 -0.63 -11.35 -6.37
C ILE A 7 0.87 -11.42 -6.05
N GLU A 8 1.65 -10.58 -6.71
CA GLU A 8 3.09 -10.51 -6.55
C GLU A 8 3.44 -9.50 -5.46
N LEU A 9 4.11 -9.93 -4.38
CA LEU A 9 4.54 -9.00 -3.34
C LEU A 9 5.52 -7.95 -3.88
N ASP A 10 6.42 -8.35 -4.78
CA ASP A 10 7.38 -7.44 -5.40
C ASP A 10 6.70 -6.32 -6.18
N ARG A 11 5.52 -6.57 -6.76
CA ARG A 11 4.76 -5.52 -7.43
C ARG A 11 4.21 -4.49 -6.44
N LEU A 12 3.79 -4.93 -5.26
CA LEU A 12 3.36 -4.01 -4.19
C LEU A 12 4.55 -3.19 -3.71
N ARG A 13 5.71 -3.84 -3.51
CA ARG A 13 6.95 -3.17 -3.10
C ARG A 13 7.37 -2.11 -4.10
N GLU A 14 7.35 -2.38 -5.40
CA GLU A 14 7.63 -1.38 -6.43
C GLU A 14 6.76 -0.13 -6.29
N ILE A 15 5.46 -0.31 -6.08
CA ILE A 15 4.51 0.80 -5.89
C ILE A 15 4.82 1.55 -4.60
N GLY A 16 4.92 0.86 -3.46
CA GLY A 16 5.17 1.49 -2.16
C GLY A 16 6.52 2.22 -2.10
N TRP A 17 7.56 1.60 -2.66
CA TRP A 17 8.90 2.16 -2.71
C TRP A 17 8.97 3.40 -3.62
N THR A 18 8.22 3.44 -4.71
CA THR A 18 8.28 4.58 -5.65
C THR A 18 7.37 5.73 -5.23
N GLU A 19 6.20 5.43 -4.66
CA GLU A 19 5.11 6.40 -4.53
C GLU A 19 4.83 6.83 -3.09
N TRP A 20 5.02 5.94 -2.12
CA TRP A 20 4.68 6.23 -0.73
C TRP A 20 5.87 6.73 0.06
N ASP A 21 6.98 5.96 0.03
CA ASP A 21 8.25 6.12 0.76
C ASP A 21 8.31 7.30 1.76
N PRO A 22 7.55 7.23 2.87
CA PRO A 22 7.34 8.41 3.73
C PRO A 22 8.58 8.79 4.55
N ILE A 23 9.51 7.85 4.72
CA ILE A 23 10.78 8.03 5.45
C ILE A 23 12.00 8.14 4.52
N GLY A 24 11.82 8.14 3.20
CA GLY A 24 12.90 8.42 2.24
C GLY A 24 13.94 7.31 2.10
N LEU A 25 13.52 6.05 2.06
CA LEU A 25 14.40 4.89 1.89
C LEU A 25 14.76 4.57 0.44
N VAL A 26 14.18 5.23 -0.57
CA VAL A 26 14.42 4.90 -1.99
C VAL A 26 15.90 4.76 -2.34
N ASP A 27 16.72 5.71 -1.87
CA ASP A 27 18.16 5.79 -2.13
C ASP A 27 19.02 5.18 -1.01
N SER A 28 18.39 4.47 -0.06
CA SER A 28 19.06 3.86 1.08
C SER A 28 19.48 2.41 0.81
N SER A 29 20.32 1.87 1.70
CA SER A 29 20.62 0.43 1.74
C SER A 29 19.60 -0.37 2.56
N CYS A 30 18.48 0.24 2.95
CA CYS A 30 17.46 -0.46 3.73
C CYS A 30 16.77 -1.53 2.89
N PRO A 31 16.37 -2.65 3.52
CA PRO A 31 15.54 -3.66 2.89
C PRO A 31 14.25 -3.08 2.32
N ARG A 32 13.82 -3.57 1.15
CA ARG A 32 12.56 -3.16 0.49
C ARG A 32 11.30 -3.69 1.18
N ASP A 33 11.46 -4.66 2.07
CA ASP A 33 10.37 -5.31 2.80
C ASP A 33 9.84 -4.48 3.99
N GLU A 34 10.49 -3.36 4.32
CA GLU A 34 10.10 -2.44 5.39
C GLU A 34 8.62 -2.02 5.29
N TYR A 35 8.11 -1.88 4.06
CA TYR A 35 6.74 -1.44 3.82
C TYR A 35 5.73 -2.58 3.60
N ASP A 36 6.15 -3.84 3.55
CA ASP A 36 5.30 -4.98 3.15
C ASP A 36 4.04 -5.08 4.00
N SER A 37 4.18 -4.97 5.32
CA SER A 37 3.05 -5.11 6.24
C SER A 37 1.95 -4.07 5.99
N TYR A 38 2.32 -2.83 5.69
CA TYR A 38 1.40 -1.75 5.37
C TYR A 38 0.74 -1.96 4.00
N LEU A 39 1.52 -2.37 3.00
CA LEU A 39 1.02 -2.62 1.64
C LEU A 39 0.06 -3.80 1.59
N LEU A 40 0.32 -4.85 2.36
CA LEU A 40 -0.60 -5.98 2.53
C LEU A 40 -1.91 -5.56 3.20
N GLN A 41 -1.86 -4.63 4.16
CA GLN A 41 -3.07 -4.07 4.77
C GLN A 41 -3.85 -3.20 3.80
N VAL A 42 -3.18 -2.44 2.92
CA VAL A 42 -3.85 -1.72 1.82
C VAL A 42 -4.61 -2.70 0.93
N VAL A 43 -3.98 -3.80 0.50
CA VAL A 43 -4.64 -4.83 -0.30
C VAL A 43 -5.86 -5.40 0.41
N SER A 44 -5.71 -5.77 1.69
CA SER A 44 -6.79 -6.32 2.50
C SER A 44 -7.99 -5.36 2.60
N ARG A 45 -7.72 -4.08 2.86
CA ARG A 45 -8.75 -3.03 2.98
C ARG A 45 -9.50 -2.80 1.67
N LEU A 46 -8.78 -2.69 0.55
CA LEU A 46 -9.39 -2.53 -0.77
C LEU A 46 -10.25 -3.74 -1.14
N ARG A 47 -9.77 -4.96 -0.83
CA ARG A 47 -10.56 -6.19 -1.05
C ARG A 47 -11.81 -6.30 -0.19
N GLN A 48 -11.82 -5.63 0.96
CA GLN A 48 -13.00 -5.51 1.82
C GLN A 48 -13.96 -4.40 1.36
N GLY A 49 -13.65 -3.69 0.27
CA GLY A 49 -14.48 -2.63 -0.28
C GLY A 49 -14.28 -1.26 0.36
N GLN A 50 -13.18 -1.05 1.10
CA GLN A 50 -12.83 0.30 1.54
C GLN A 50 -12.47 1.18 0.36
N THR A 51 -12.83 2.45 0.46
CA THR A 51 -12.57 3.48 -0.55
C THR A 51 -11.09 3.89 -0.56
N ILE A 52 -10.65 4.51 -1.67
CA ILE A 52 -9.31 5.09 -1.78
C ILE A 52 -9.04 6.10 -0.65
N ASP A 53 -10.03 6.91 -0.26
CA ASP A 53 -9.86 7.89 0.83
C ASP A 53 -9.65 7.21 2.19
N GLU A 54 -10.41 6.16 2.50
CA GLU A 54 -10.23 5.39 3.75
C GLU A 54 -8.85 4.73 3.82
N VAL A 55 -8.37 4.18 2.70
CA VAL A 55 -7.03 3.60 2.59
C VAL A 55 -5.93 4.66 2.67
N THR A 56 -6.15 5.83 2.07
CA THR A 56 -5.25 6.99 2.17
C THR A 56 -5.12 7.43 3.62
N ASN A 57 -6.24 7.56 4.34
CA ASN A 57 -6.26 7.90 5.76
C ASN A 57 -5.54 6.84 6.62
N TYR A 58 -5.63 5.56 6.24
CA TYR A 58 -4.88 4.49 6.90
C TYR A 58 -3.36 4.70 6.72
N LEU A 59 -2.87 4.93 5.50
CA LEU A 59 -1.44 5.14 5.25
C LEU A 59 -0.91 6.38 5.97
N GLU A 60 -1.64 7.49 5.93
CA GLU A 60 -1.30 8.71 6.68
C GLU A 60 -1.21 8.44 8.19
N LYS A 61 -2.16 7.66 8.73
CA LYS A 61 -2.13 7.27 10.14
C LYS A 61 -0.90 6.43 10.48
N MET A 62 -0.51 5.48 9.63
CA MET A 62 0.69 4.66 9.85
C MET A 62 1.96 5.52 9.83
N ALA A 63 2.07 6.43 8.88
CA ALA A 63 3.18 7.39 8.81
C ALA A 63 3.24 8.30 10.06
N ALA A 64 2.10 8.82 10.50
CA ALA A 64 2.03 9.72 11.65
C ALA A 64 2.32 9.01 12.99
N GLU A 65 1.63 7.89 13.25
CA GLU A 65 1.62 7.24 14.56
C GLU A 65 2.73 6.21 14.73
N TYR A 66 3.00 5.40 13.70
CA TYR A 66 3.96 4.30 13.80
C TYR A 66 5.37 4.72 13.37
N MET A 67 5.49 5.63 12.39
CA MET A 67 6.79 6.16 11.93
C MET A 67 7.15 7.50 12.58
N GLY A 68 6.23 8.11 13.34
CA GLY A 68 6.49 9.33 14.10
C GLY A 68 6.67 10.59 13.25
N LEU A 69 6.14 10.63 12.02
CA LEU A 69 6.34 11.72 11.07
C LEU A 69 5.46 12.95 11.32
N GLY A 70 4.62 12.90 12.36
CA GLY A 70 3.72 14.01 12.72
C GLY A 70 2.51 14.12 11.80
N ALA A 71 1.94 15.31 11.69
CA ALA A 71 0.68 15.52 10.99
C ALA A 71 0.84 15.42 9.45
N SER A 72 -0.19 14.88 8.81
CA SER A 72 -0.31 14.82 7.35
C SER A 72 -0.11 16.17 6.68
N THR A 73 0.67 16.17 5.62
CA THR A 73 0.81 17.31 4.70
C THR A 73 0.04 17.02 3.41
N SER A 74 -0.19 18.04 2.58
CA SER A 74 -0.77 17.83 1.25
C SER A 74 0.10 16.90 0.38
N ALA A 75 1.41 16.93 0.56
CA ALA A 75 2.34 16.08 -0.17
C ALA A 75 2.27 14.61 0.29
N SER A 76 2.30 14.36 1.61
CA SER A 76 2.18 12.99 2.14
C SER A 76 0.84 12.38 1.78
N ARG A 77 -0.25 13.14 1.93
CA ARG A 77 -1.59 12.67 1.53
C ARG A 77 -1.65 12.30 0.06
N ALA A 78 -1.09 13.13 -0.82
CA ALA A 78 -1.07 12.85 -2.26
C ALA A 78 -0.19 11.63 -2.63
N ALA A 79 0.86 11.33 -1.86
CA ALA A 79 1.67 10.12 -1.99
C ALA A 79 0.88 8.87 -1.55
N SER A 80 0.23 8.94 -0.39
CA SER A 80 -0.66 7.90 0.13
C SER A 80 -1.84 7.60 -0.82
N GLU A 81 -2.47 8.63 -1.38
CA GLU A 81 -3.58 8.49 -2.32
C GLU A 81 -3.15 7.86 -3.65
N ARG A 82 -1.99 8.26 -4.18
CA ARG A 82 -1.41 7.65 -5.39
C ARG A 82 -1.09 6.18 -5.18
N THR A 83 -0.50 5.85 -4.04
CA THR A 83 -0.19 4.46 -3.64
C THR A 83 -1.46 3.62 -3.58
N ALA A 84 -2.50 4.09 -2.88
CA ALA A 84 -3.78 3.42 -2.79
C ALA A 84 -4.42 3.21 -4.18
N THR A 85 -4.39 4.24 -5.03
CA THR A 85 -4.94 4.20 -6.40
C THR A 85 -4.21 3.19 -7.29
N LEU A 86 -2.88 3.13 -7.22
CA LEU A 86 -2.07 2.21 -8.03
C LEU A 86 -2.25 0.76 -7.59
N ILE A 87 -2.36 0.52 -6.27
CA ILE A 87 -2.67 -0.81 -5.76
C ILE A 87 -4.10 -1.21 -6.16
N ASP A 88 -5.10 -0.34 -6.02
CA ASP A 88 -6.47 -0.62 -6.47
C ASP A 88 -6.53 -0.98 -7.97
N ARG A 89 -5.85 -0.18 -8.81
CA ARG A 89 -5.71 -0.47 -10.24
C ARG A 89 -5.05 -1.83 -10.48
N TYR A 90 -3.99 -2.17 -9.74
CA TYR A 90 -3.35 -3.48 -9.85
C TYR A 90 -4.32 -4.61 -9.47
N LEU A 91 -5.09 -4.43 -8.39
CA LEU A 91 -6.07 -5.40 -7.92
C LEU A 91 -7.26 -5.58 -8.88
N SER A 92 -7.60 -4.58 -9.69
CA SER A 92 -8.66 -4.66 -10.70
C SER A 92 -8.41 -5.74 -11.77
N ALA A 93 -7.17 -6.19 -11.95
CA ALA A 93 -6.80 -7.27 -12.86
C ALA A 93 -7.18 -8.67 -12.33
N PHE A 94 -7.62 -8.79 -11.08
CA PHE A 94 -7.93 -10.06 -10.44
C PHE A 94 -9.43 -10.13 -10.06
N PRO A 95 -10.04 -11.32 -10.11
CA PRO A 95 -11.44 -11.49 -9.72
C PRO A 95 -11.69 -11.04 -8.28
N ALA A 96 -12.93 -10.67 -7.98
CA ALA A 96 -13.36 -10.42 -6.61
C ALA A 96 -13.18 -11.66 -5.74
N GLY A 97 -12.92 -11.46 -4.44
CA GLY A 97 -12.69 -12.54 -3.49
C GLY A 97 -11.28 -12.56 -2.90
N PRO A 98 -10.92 -13.62 -2.16
CA PRO A 98 -9.64 -13.74 -1.49
C PRO A 98 -8.49 -13.81 -2.51
N LEU A 99 -7.33 -13.31 -2.10
CA LEU A 99 -6.08 -13.39 -2.85
C LEU A 99 -5.04 -14.13 -2.01
N LYS A 100 -4.13 -14.83 -2.68
CA LYS A 100 -2.88 -15.29 -2.08
C LYS A 100 -1.76 -14.33 -2.50
N VAL A 101 -0.71 -14.24 -1.70
CA VAL A 101 0.50 -13.48 -2.03
C VAL A 101 1.59 -14.49 -2.33
N ARG A 102 2.35 -14.27 -3.41
CA ARG A 102 3.58 -15.02 -3.69
C ARG A 102 4.80 -14.12 -3.61
#